data_AF-A0A1F9LRF8-F1
#
_entry.id   AF-A0A1F9LRF8-F1
#
_cell.length_a   1.000
_cell.length_b   1.000
_cell.length_c   1.000
_cell.angle_alpha   90.00
_cell.angle_beta   90.00
_cell.angle_gamma   90.00
#
_symmetry.space_group_name_H-M   'P 1'
#
loop_
_entity.id
_entity.type
_entity.pdbx_description
1 polymer ?
#
loop_
_entity_poly.entity_id
_entity_poly.type
_entity_poly.pdbx_seq_one_letter_code
_entity_poly.pdbx_strand_id
1 'polypeptide(L)'
;MPGRGFQNGEPATNGGKMIGEIEPVEGNWYSNLEAGRDFTVLTVDEDAGVVEIQYLDGDVDEIDLADWSELDLEISEPPDDWGDSLDRDLVGLNFDD
;
A
#
# COMPACT_ATOMS: atom_id res chain seq x y z
N MET A 1 5.88 10.57 50.08
CA MET A 1 5.77 9.42 49.14
C MET A 1 5.30 8.20 49.94
N PRO A 2 4.64 7.15 49.40
CA PRO A 2 4.31 6.78 48.00
C PRO A 2 2.78 6.65 47.78
N GLY A 3 2.16 6.41 46.62
CA GLY A 3 2.57 5.98 45.29
C GLY A 3 1.43 5.16 44.65
N ARG A 4 1.22 5.34 43.33
CA ARG A 4 0.33 4.67 42.35
C ARG A 4 -0.63 5.70 41.73
N GLY A 5 -0.49 6.14 40.49
CA GLY A 5 0.14 5.51 39.32
C GLY A 5 -0.95 5.08 38.35
N PHE A 6 -0.87 5.61 37.12
CA PHE A 6 -1.38 5.05 35.86
C PHE A 6 -2.88 4.75 35.84
N GLN A 7 -3.70 5.48 35.07
CA GLN A 7 -3.74 5.30 33.63
C GLN A 7 -4.61 6.41 33.01
N ASN A 8 -3.97 7.51 32.59
CA ASN A 8 -4.47 8.25 31.43
C ASN A 8 -4.19 7.36 30.22
N GLY A 9 -5.05 6.37 30.03
CA GLY A 9 -5.15 5.61 28.80
C GLY A 9 -6.25 6.24 27.98
N GLU A 10 -6.01 7.46 27.50
CA GLU A 10 -6.56 7.83 26.21
C GLU A 10 -6.17 6.66 25.29
N PRO A 11 -7.10 5.97 24.60
CA PRO A 11 -6.66 5.26 23.43
C PRO A 11 -6.11 6.36 22.54
N ALA A 12 -4.78 6.41 22.43
CA ALA A 12 -4.15 6.95 21.27
C ALA A 12 -4.61 6.06 20.10
N THR A 13 -5.87 6.20 19.69
CA THR A 13 -6.17 6.15 18.28
C THR A 13 -5.49 7.40 17.74
N ASN A 14 -4.18 7.29 17.53
CA ASN A 14 -3.54 7.91 16.39
C ASN A 14 -4.16 7.27 15.13
N GLY A 15 -5.49 7.35 14.98
CA GLY A 15 -6.16 7.37 13.69
C GLY A 15 -6.10 8.79 13.19
N GLY A 16 -4.89 9.40 13.30
CA GLY A 16 -4.54 10.60 12.58
C GLY A 16 -4.66 10.19 11.13
N LYS A 17 -5.88 10.36 10.62
CA LYS A 17 -6.29 10.44 9.24
C LYS A 17 -5.04 10.63 8.37
N MET A 18 -4.45 9.51 7.92
CA MET A 18 -3.43 9.53 6.86
C MET A 18 -4.16 9.74 5.53
N ILE A 19 -5.06 10.73 5.50
CA ILE A 19 -5.64 11.18 4.24
C ILE A 19 -4.74 12.27 3.72
N GLY A 20 -4.38 12.14 2.46
CA GLY A 20 -3.86 13.24 1.68
C GLY A 20 -2.38 13.16 1.35
N GLU A 21 -1.62 12.24 1.92
CA GLU A 21 -0.18 12.09 1.59
C GLU A 21 0.21 10.61 1.64
N ILE A 22 -0.55 9.78 0.93
CA ILE A 22 -0.15 8.38 0.77
C ILE A 22 0.86 8.34 -0.37
N GLU A 23 2.10 7.97 -0.08
CA GLU A 23 3.09 7.79 -1.12
C GLU A 23 2.75 6.52 -1.93
N PRO A 24 2.80 6.59 -3.27
CA PRO A 24 2.72 5.39 -4.09
C PRO A 24 3.99 4.58 -3.86
N VAL A 25 3.82 3.31 -3.51
CA VAL A 25 4.92 2.40 -3.23
C VAL A 25 4.68 1.14 -4.05
N GLU A 26 5.66 0.77 -4.86
CA GLU A 26 5.65 -0.47 -5.63
C GLU A 26 5.38 -1.70 -4.75
N GLY A 27 4.47 -2.56 -5.20
CA GLY A 27 4.01 -3.76 -4.49
C GLY A 27 2.99 -3.51 -3.37
N ASN A 28 2.66 -2.26 -3.04
CA ASN A 28 1.62 -1.97 -2.04
C ASN A 28 0.22 -1.92 -2.67
N TRP A 29 -0.76 -2.12 -1.81
CA TRP A 29 -2.18 -2.10 -2.14
C TRP A 29 -2.84 -0.82 -1.66
N TYR A 30 -3.70 -0.29 -2.50
CA TYR A 30 -4.41 0.95 -2.29
C TYR A 30 -5.87 0.76 -2.69
N SER A 31 -6.76 1.29 -1.86
CA SER A 31 -8.19 1.32 -2.14
C SER A 31 -8.58 2.76 -2.43
N ASN A 32 -9.15 2.99 -3.61
CA ASN A 32 -9.72 4.29 -3.97
C ASN A 32 -11.12 4.39 -3.38
N LEU A 33 -11.29 5.27 -2.41
CA LEU A 33 -12.54 5.49 -1.70
C LEU A 33 -13.57 6.27 -2.54
N GLU A 34 -13.11 7.03 -3.55
CA GLU A 34 -13.97 7.75 -4.47
C GLU A 34 -14.61 6.80 -5.51
N ALA A 35 -13.80 5.95 -6.13
CA ALA A 35 -14.24 4.98 -7.14
C ALA A 35 -14.75 3.67 -6.52
N GLY A 36 -14.39 3.38 -5.27
CA GLY A 36 -14.65 2.11 -4.59
C GLY A 36 -13.94 0.93 -5.24
N ARG A 37 -12.67 1.12 -5.63
CA ARG A 37 -11.87 0.10 -6.34
C ARG A 37 -10.52 -0.09 -5.69
N ASP A 38 -10.14 -1.35 -5.53
CA ASP A 38 -8.83 -1.76 -5.02
C ASP A 38 -7.85 -2.01 -6.16
N PHE A 39 -6.62 -1.54 -6.00
CA PHE A 39 -5.53 -1.74 -6.93
C PHE A 39 -4.19 -1.86 -6.19
N THR A 40 -3.21 -2.43 -6.86
CA THR A 40 -1.82 -2.48 -6.37
C THR A 40 -0.94 -1.62 -7.26
N VAL A 41 0.03 -0.94 -6.68
CA VAL A 41 1.04 -0.24 -7.47
C VAL A 41 2.02 -1.28 -7.98
N LEU A 42 2.16 -1.41 -9.31
CA LEU A 42 3.19 -2.24 -9.91
C LEU A 42 4.53 -1.52 -9.88
N THR A 43 4.55 -0.27 -10.36
CA THR A 43 5.77 0.53 -10.48
C THR A 43 5.49 2.00 -10.22
N VAL A 44 6.50 2.73 -9.74
CA VAL A 44 6.46 4.18 -9.52
C VAL A 44 7.61 4.79 -10.30
N ASP A 45 7.31 5.63 -11.28
CA ASP A 45 8.32 6.36 -12.03
C ASP A 45 8.36 7.81 -11.55
N GLU A 46 9.28 8.09 -10.63
CA GLU A 46 9.48 9.43 -10.07
C GLU A 46 10.05 10.43 -11.12
N ASP A 47 10.72 9.93 -12.16
CA ASP A 47 11.37 10.75 -13.20
C ASP A 47 10.33 11.27 -14.21
N ALA A 48 9.41 10.39 -14.62
CA ALA A 48 8.23 10.73 -15.43
C ALA A 48 7.10 11.33 -14.58
N GLY A 49 7.09 11.07 -13.27
CA GLY A 49 6.06 11.53 -12.34
C GLY A 49 4.75 10.77 -12.46
N VAL A 50 4.81 9.46 -12.76
CA VAL A 50 3.64 8.59 -12.97
C VAL A 50 3.74 7.31 -12.15
N VAL A 51 2.59 6.73 -11.84
CA VAL A 51 2.44 5.51 -11.05
C VAL A 51 1.66 4.50 -11.87
N GLU A 52 2.25 3.33 -12.13
CA GLU A 52 1.56 2.24 -12.80
C GLU A 52 0.87 1.37 -11.74
N ILE A 53 -0.45 1.24 -11.86
CA ILE A 53 -1.29 0.45 -10.97
C ILE A 53 -1.95 -0.70 -11.70
N GLN A 54 -2.25 -1.77 -10.96
CA GLN A 54 -2.94 -2.95 -11.42
C GLN A 54 -4.20 -3.16 -10.58
N TYR A 55 -5.36 -3.14 -11.21
CA TYR A 55 -6.62 -3.49 -10.58
C TYR A 55 -6.72 -5.01 -10.33
N LEU A 56 -7.61 -5.41 -9.41
CA LEU A 56 -7.91 -6.81 -9.10
C LEU A 56 -8.31 -7.66 -10.33
N ASP A 57 -8.86 -7.05 -11.37
CA ASP A 57 -9.26 -7.71 -12.63
C ASP A 57 -8.08 -8.07 -13.54
N GLY A 58 -6.87 -7.55 -13.25
CA GLY A 58 -5.71 -7.68 -14.13
C GLY A 58 -5.61 -6.56 -15.17
N ASP A 59 -6.41 -5.50 -15.06
CA ASP A 59 -6.31 -4.27 -15.85
C ASP A 59 -5.28 -3.30 -15.27
N VAL A 60 -4.34 -2.84 -16.10
CA VAL A 60 -3.23 -1.95 -15.71
C VAL A 60 -3.56 -0.53 -16.15
N ASP A 61 -3.35 0.44 -15.28
CA ASP A 61 -3.62 1.85 -15.52
C ASP A 61 -2.47 2.71 -14.98
N GLU A 62 -2.25 3.88 -15.57
CA GLU A 62 -1.18 4.81 -15.18
C GLU A 62 -1.81 6.10 -14.64
N ILE A 63 -1.42 6.47 -13.42
CA ILE A 63 -1.90 7.65 -12.72
C ILE A 63 -0.73 8.59 -12.49
N ASP A 64 -0.84 9.85 -12.91
CA ASP A 64 0.16 10.88 -12.60
C ASP A 64 0.28 11.10 -11.09
N LEU A 65 1.49 11.34 -10.56
CA LEU A 65 1.73 11.66 -9.15
C LEU A 65 0.94 12.89 -8.66
N ALA A 66 0.67 13.82 -9.58
CA ALA A 66 -0.18 14.97 -9.30
C ALA A 66 -1.62 14.53 -9.01
N ASP A 67 -2.19 13.67 -9.86
CA ASP A 67 -3.54 13.13 -9.72
C ASP A 67 -3.63 12.20 -8.50
N TRP A 68 -2.61 11.38 -8.27
CA TRP A 68 -2.47 10.50 -7.10
C TRP A 68 -2.66 11.25 -5.77
N SER A 69 -2.08 12.44 -5.65
CA SER A 69 -2.19 13.28 -4.45
C SER A 69 -3.58 13.91 -4.28
N GLU A 70 -4.35 14.00 -5.37
CA GLU A 70 -5.73 14.49 -5.37
C GLU A 70 -6.74 13.36 -5.06
N LEU A 71 -6.36 12.10 -5.26
CA LEU A 71 -7.19 10.93 -4.99
C LEU A 71 -7.33 10.62 -3.49
N ASP A 72 -8.56 10.29 -3.06
CA ASP A 72 -8.81 9.77 -1.71
C ASP A 72 -8.49 8.26 -1.69
N LEU A 73 -7.20 7.97 -1.54
CA LEU A 73 -6.68 6.62 -1.41
C LEU A 73 -6.60 6.21 0.06
N GLU A 74 -6.68 4.91 0.32
CA GLU A 74 -6.38 4.30 1.61
C GLU A 74 -5.38 3.16 1.39
N ILE A 75 -4.32 3.10 2.21
CA ILE A 75 -3.41 1.95 2.20
C ILE A 75 -4.21 0.75 2.70
N SER A 76 -4.34 -0.26 1.84
CA SER A 76 -4.98 -1.52 2.19
C SER A 76 -3.90 -2.60 2.29
N GLU A 77 -4.11 -3.59 3.15
CA GLU A 77 -3.27 -4.79 3.10
C GLU A 77 -3.70 -5.65 1.89
N PRO A 78 -2.75 -6.31 1.19
CA PRO A 78 -3.10 -7.29 0.19
C PRO A 78 -4.11 -8.29 0.78
N PRO A 79 -5.10 -8.77 0.02
CA PRO A 79 -5.84 -9.95 0.45
C PRO A 79 -4.82 -11.08 0.68
N ASP A 80 -5.04 -11.89 1.73
CA ASP A 80 -4.17 -13.00 2.22
C ASP A 80 -3.63 -13.92 1.10
N ASP A 81 -4.25 -13.89 -0.08
CA ASP A 81 -3.97 -14.70 -1.27
C ASP A 81 -3.11 -14.01 -2.36
N TRP A 82 -2.92 -12.67 -2.33
CA TRP A 82 -2.15 -11.93 -3.36
C TRP A 82 -0.68 -11.69 -3.01
N GLY A 83 -0.25 -12.04 -1.79
CA GLY A 83 1.11 -11.83 -1.30
C GLY A 83 2.03 -13.06 -1.31
N ASP A 84 1.53 -14.28 -1.52
CA ASP A 84 2.32 -15.50 -1.30
C ASP A 84 3.11 -16.00 -2.54
N SER A 85 3.24 -15.19 -3.60
CA SER A 85 3.84 -15.65 -4.87
C SER A 85 5.12 -14.95 -5.32
N LEU A 86 5.54 -13.81 -4.76
CA LEU A 86 6.74 -13.10 -5.24
C LEU A 86 8.03 -13.38 -4.47
N ASP A 87 7.99 -14.08 -3.33
CA ASP A 87 9.18 -14.33 -2.49
C ASP A 87 9.64 -15.80 -2.47
N ARG A 88 9.21 -16.65 -3.41
CA ARG A 88 9.44 -18.10 -3.29
C ARG A 88 9.93 -18.90 -4.49
N ASP A 89 10.68 -18.34 -5.45
CA ASP A 89 11.34 -19.21 -6.45
C ASP A 89 12.76 -18.80 -6.91
N LEU A 90 13.36 -17.73 -6.37
CA LEU A 90 14.79 -17.45 -6.62
C LEU A 90 15.76 -18.33 -5.78
N VAL A 91 15.24 -19.28 -5.00
CA VAL A 91 16.02 -20.19 -4.14
C VAL A 91 15.86 -21.65 -4.55
N GLY A 92 16.31 -22.03 -5.75
CA GLY A 92 16.24 -23.45 -6.13
C GLY A 92 16.86 -23.90 -7.43
N LEU A 93 17.58 -23.06 -8.17
CA LEU A 93 18.33 -23.50 -9.36
C LEU A 93 19.59 -24.29 -8.93
N ASN A 94 19.39 -25.47 -8.33
CA ASN A 94 20.43 -26.50 -8.30
C ASN A 94 20.44 -27.19 -9.68
N PHE A 95 21.05 -26.51 -10.66
CA PHE A 95 21.52 -27.15 -11.88
C PHE A 95 22.59 -28.18 -11.45
N ASP A 96 22.19 -29.43 -11.24
CA ASP A 96 23.12 -30.55 -11.15
C ASP A 96 23.24 -31.19 -12.54
N ASP A 97 24.49 -31.31 -12.98
CA ASP A 97 25.02 -31.81 -14.25
C ASP A 97 24.79 -33.32 -14.47
#